data_AF-A0A9P5SBR5-F1
#
_entry.id   AF-A0A9P5SBR5-F1
#
_cell.length_a   1.000
_cell.length_b   1.000
_cell.length_c   1.000
_cell.angle_alpha   90.00
_cell.angle_beta   90.00
_cell.angle_gamma   90.00
#
_symmetry.space_group_name_H-M   'P 1'
#
loop_
_entity.id
_entity.type
_entity.pdbx_description
1 polymer ?
#
loop_
_entity_poly.entity_id
_entity_poly.type
_entity_poly.pdbx_seq_one_letter_code
_entity_poly.pdbx_strand_id
1 'polypeptide(L)'
;CGSNELVMSRHDLHSLLLSKIPEENIHLGKKILWFTQDEDGVTIRTSDKKFFHGDILVGADGAYSAVRQSLYKSLKAKGSLPAVDDVPLPFDCVCLVGQTVPMDPEKFPGLKLPNTQCSYVVGVQEYS
;
A
#
# COMPACT_ATOMS: atom_id res chain seq x y z
N CYS A 1 -12.47 -20.19 -18.28
CA CYS A 1 -11.82 -19.89 -16.98
C CYS A 1 -12.63 -18.78 -16.32
N GLY A 2 -13.32 -19.08 -15.22
CA GLY A 2 -14.21 -18.14 -14.53
C GLY A 2 -13.59 -17.70 -13.21
N SER A 3 -12.76 -16.67 -13.25
CA SER A 3 -12.36 -15.95 -12.04
C SER A 3 -13.57 -15.11 -11.59
N ASN A 4 -14.08 -15.37 -10.39
CA ASN A 4 -15.04 -14.49 -9.71
C ASN A 4 -14.24 -13.26 -9.23
N GLU A 5 -13.96 -12.34 -10.13
CA GLU A 5 -13.20 -11.13 -9.83
C GLU A 5 -14.12 -10.17 -9.08
N LEU A 6 -13.93 -10.12 -7.75
CA LEU A 6 -14.59 -9.12 -6.92
C LEU A 6 -13.89 -7.77 -7.13
N VAL A 7 -14.52 -6.91 -7.92
CA VAL A 7 -14.09 -5.53 -8.10
C VAL A 7 -14.84 -4.67 -7.07
N MET A 8 -14.09 -3.93 -6.25
CA MET A 8 -14.67 -2.98 -5.30
C MET A 8 -13.84 -1.69 -5.24
N SER A 9 -14.47 -0.59 -4.85
CA SER A 9 -13.75 0.67 -4.69
C SER A 9 -12.78 0.60 -3.51
N ARG A 10 -11.69 1.37 -3.57
CA ARG A 10 -10.74 1.53 -2.45
C ARG A 10 -11.47 2.00 -1.18
N HIS A 11 -12.46 2.89 -1.34
CA HIS A 11 -13.25 3.42 -0.24
C HIS A 11 -14.04 2.31 0.45
N ASP A 12 -14.77 1.49 -0.31
CA ASP A 12 -15.58 0.40 0.24
C ASP A 12 -14.72 -0.66 0.91
N LEU A 13 -13.57 -1.00 0.32
CA LEU A 13 -12.63 -1.95 0.91
C LEU A 13 -12.09 -1.43 2.25
N HIS A 14 -11.67 -0.16 2.27
CA HIS A 14 -11.15 0.46 3.48
C HIS A 14 -12.22 0.53 4.58
N SER A 15 -13.45 0.91 4.24
CA SER A 15 -14.59 0.93 5.16
C SER A 15 -14.91 -0.46 5.70
N LEU A 16 -14.89 -1.49 4.85
CA LEU A 16 -15.10 -2.87 5.27
C LEU A 16 -14.02 -3.34 6.25
N LEU A 17 -12.75 -3.12 5.95
CA LEU A 17 -11.64 -3.48 6.84
C LEU A 17 -11.73 -2.74 8.17
N LEU A 18 -12.01 -1.43 8.12
CA LEU A 18 -12.16 -0.59 9.30
C LEU A 18 -13.30 -1.09 10.21
N SER A 19 -14.41 -1.55 9.63
CA SER A 19 -15.56 -2.10 10.38
C SER A 19 -15.24 -3.35 11.21
N LYS A 20 -14.08 -3.99 10.99
CA LYS A 20 -13.64 -5.21 11.69
C LYS A 20 -12.57 -4.95 12.75
N ILE A 21 -12.09 -3.71 12.87
CA ILE A 21 -11.01 -3.34 13.79
C ILE A 21 -11.60 -2.45 14.89
N PRO A 22 -11.37 -2.76 16.17
CA PRO A 22 -11.76 -1.88 17.28
C PRO A 22 -11.09 -0.50 17.18
N GLU A 23 -11.84 0.58 17.42
CA GLU A 23 -11.36 1.96 17.23
C GLU A 23 -10.17 2.30 18.14
N GLU A 24 -10.12 1.72 19.33
CA GLU A 24 -9.05 1.89 20.31
C GLU A 24 -7.68 1.43 19.79
N ASN A 25 -7.67 0.49 18.82
CA ASN A 25 -6.46 -0.01 18.19
C ASN A 25 -5.98 0.88 17.03
N ILE A 26 -6.71 1.96 16.72
CA ILE A 26 -6.44 2.82 15.58
C ILE A 26 -6.01 4.21 16.07
N HIS A 27 -4.73 4.51 15.86
CA HIS A 27 -4.17 5.82 16.18
C HIS A 27 -3.91 6.63 14.91
N LEU A 28 -4.87 7.48 14.55
CA LEU A 28 -4.75 8.39 13.41
C LEU A 28 -3.80 9.57 13.70
N GLY A 29 -3.30 10.21 12.64
CA GLY A 29 -2.36 11.32 12.74
C GLY A 29 -0.98 10.94 13.31
N LYS A 30 -0.67 9.63 13.38
CA LYS A 30 0.59 9.11 13.87
C LYS A 30 1.48 8.70 12.71
N LYS A 31 2.35 9.61 12.25
CA LYS A 31 3.39 9.25 11.29
C LYS A 31 4.63 8.79 12.06
N ILE A 32 5.11 7.58 11.80
CA ILE A 32 6.39 7.09 12.37
C ILE A 32 7.54 7.88 11.74
N LEU A 33 8.42 8.43 12.58
CA LEU A 33 9.61 9.16 12.15
C LEU A 33 10.90 8.42 12.47
N TRP A 34 10.87 7.54 13.47
CA TRP A 34 12.02 6.83 13.97
C TRP A 34 11.57 5.63 14.81
N PHE A 35 12.41 4.61 14.90
CA PHE A 35 12.25 3.52 15.84
C PHE A 35 13.60 2.94 16.28
N THR A 36 13.60 2.25 17.41
CA THR A 36 14.69 1.37 17.87
C THR A 36 14.11 0.02 18.27
N GLN A 37 14.96 -0.99 18.28
CA GLN A 37 14.61 -2.32 18.77
C GLN A 37 15.72 -2.87 19.66
N ASP A 38 15.34 -3.62 20.67
CA ASP A 38 16.21 -4.32 21.62
C ASP A 38 15.59 -5.69 21.98
N GLU A 39 16.08 -6.33 23.04
CA GLU A 39 15.56 -7.63 23.49
C GLU A 39 14.13 -7.55 24.05
N ASP A 40 13.70 -6.36 24.48
CA ASP A 40 12.39 -6.13 25.09
C ASP A 40 11.32 -5.75 24.05
N GLY A 41 11.71 -5.39 22.82
CA GLY A 41 10.80 -5.17 21.70
C GLY A 41 11.19 -3.99 20.81
N VAL A 42 10.19 -3.32 20.24
CA VAL A 42 10.35 -2.17 19.34
C VAL A 42 9.71 -0.93 19.95
N THR A 43 10.48 0.14 20.04
CA THR A 43 9.99 1.46 20.45
C THR A 43 9.98 2.40 19.24
N ILE A 44 8.80 2.95 18.92
CA ILE A 44 8.62 3.90 17.83
C ILE A 44 8.43 5.32 18.38
N ARG A 45 8.85 6.31 17.59
CA ARG A 45 8.55 7.74 17.82
C ARG A 45 7.75 8.30 16.65
N THR A 46 6.63 8.93 16.97
CA THR A 46 5.71 9.49 15.97
C THR A 46 5.91 11.00 15.79
N SER A 47 5.29 11.57 14.75
CA SER A 47 5.39 12.98 14.38
C SER A 47 4.87 13.95 15.44
N ASP A 48 3.94 13.50 16.28
CA ASP A 48 3.44 14.24 17.44
C ASP A 48 4.31 14.04 18.70
N LYS A 49 5.53 13.52 18.53
CA LYS A 49 6.53 13.28 19.60
C LYS A 49 6.09 12.26 20.65
N LYS A 50 5.04 11.47 20.39
CA LYS A 50 4.65 10.36 21.24
C LYS A 50 5.52 9.13 20.96
N PHE A 51 5.61 8.29 21.98
CA PHE A 51 6.29 7.00 21.92
C PHE A 51 5.27 5.88 22.10
N PHE A 52 5.48 4.81 21.36
CA PHE A 52 4.73 3.56 21.51
C PHE A 52 5.73 2.41 21.55
N HIS A 53 5.38 1.37 22.30
CA HIS A 53 6.18 0.17 22.45
C HIS A 53 5.34 -1.06 22.07
N GLY A 54 5.98 -2.06 21.47
CA GLY A 54 5.37 -3.35 21.18
C GLY A 54 6.40 -4.35 20.69
N ASP A 55 6.05 -5.63 20.65
CA ASP A 55 7.01 -6.71 20.36
C ASP A 55 7.48 -6.70 18.90
N ILE A 56 6.60 -6.32 17.97
CA ILE A 56 6.85 -6.37 16.52
C ILE A 56 6.38 -5.07 15.86
N LEU A 57 7.21 -4.54 14.97
CA LEU A 57 6.84 -3.45 14.07
C LEU A 57 6.68 -3.97 12.63
N VAL A 58 5.48 -3.81 12.07
CA VAL A 58 5.19 -4.13 10.67
C VAL A 58 5.08 -2.84 9.85
N GLY A 59 5.97 -2.69 8.86
CA GLY A 59 5.97 -1.54 7.93
C GLY A 59 4.94 -1.70 6.81
N ALA A 60 3.71 -1.20 7.03
CA ALA A 60 2.63 -1.19 6.05
C ALA A 60 2.30 0.22 5.51
N ASP A 61 3.29 1.12 5.51
CA ASP A 61 3.19 2.55 5.17
C ASP A 61 3.48 2.88 3.70
N GLY A 62 3.46 1.86 2.84
CA GLY A 62 3.41 2.01 1.38
C GLY A 62 4.76 2.26 0.68
N ALA A 63 4.69 2.76 -0.55
CA ALA A 63 5.86 2.91 -1.43
C ALA A 63 6.93 3.84 -0.85
N TYR A 64 6.54 4.87 -0.08
CA TYR A 64 7.46 5.82 0.56
C TYR A 64 7.71 5.52 2.04
N SER A 65 7.69 4.22 2.40
CA SER A 65 7.80 3.74 3.77
C SER A 65 8.95 4.38 4.56
N ALA A 66 8.61 5.10 5.63
CA ALA A 66 9.57 5.63 6.58
C ALA A 66 10.18 4.51 7.43
N VAL A 67 9.38 3.46 7.71
CA VAL A 67 9.84 2.27 8.45
C VAL A 67 10.96 1.57 7.68
N ARG A 68 10.75 1.27 6.39
CA ARG A 68 11.75 0.61 5.54
C ARG A 68 13.03 1.45 5.43
N GLN A 69 12.89 2.75 5.20
CA GLN A 69 14.05 3.66 5.09
C GLN A 69 14.89 3.69 6.38
N SER A 70 14.23 3.77 7.54
CA SER A 70 14.91 3.77 8.84
C SER A 70 15.59 2.42 9.13
N LEU A 71 14.92 1.31 8.80
CA LEU A 71 15.51 -0.04 8.93
C LEU A 71 16.77 -0.18 8.07
N TYR A 72 16.70 0.20 6.79
CA TYR A 72 17.81 0.06 5.86
C TYR A 72 19.00 0.91 6.28
N LYS A 73 18.75 2.14 6.75
CA LYS A 73 19.81 3.01 7.30
C LYS A 73 20.54 2.33 8.46
N SER A 74 19.81 1.72 9.39
CA SER A 74 20.37 0.98 10.53
C SER A 74 21.16 -0.25 10.08
N LEU A 75 20.64 -1.04 9.14
CA LEU A 75 21.32 -2.24 8.62
C LEU A 75 22.59 -1.90 7.85
N LYS A 76 22.58 -0.82 7.05
CA LYS A 76 23.77 -0.29 6.37
C LYS A 76 24.85 0.13 7.34
N ALA A 77 24.48 0.87 8.40
CA ALA A 77 25.42 1.28 9.43
C ALA A 77 26.07 0.08 10.14
N LYS A 78 25.37 -1.05 10.22
CA LYS A 78 25.86 -2.32 10.76
C LYS A 78 26.58 -3.21 9.72
N GLY A 79 26.66 -2.80 8.44
CA GLY A 79 27.23 -3.62 7.36
C GLY A 79 26.44 -4.90 7.05
N SER A 80 25.15 -4.92 7.38
CA SER A 80 24.30 -6.13 7.34
C SER A 80 23.13 -6.05 6.34
N LEU A 81 23.02 -4.94 5.60
CA LEU A 81 21.99 -4.81 4.56
C LEU A 81 22.36 -5.70 3.35
N PRO A 82 21.48 -6.62 2.91
CA PRO A 82 21.70 -7.38 1.69
C PRO A 82 21.81 -6.47 0.47
N ALA A 83 22.75 -6.75 -0.44
CA ALA A 83 22.95 -5.95 -1.66
C ALA A 83 21.69 -5.87 -2.56
N VAL A 84 20.89 -6.94 -2.57
CA VAL A 84 19.61 -7.00 -3.31
C VAL A 84 18.54 -6.04 -2.77
N ASP A 85 18.66 -5.63 -1.50
CA ASP A 85 17.76 -4.66 -0.88
C ASP A 85 18.24 -3.22 -1.08
N ASP A 86 19.49 -3.00 -1.52
CA ASP A 86 20.07 -1.68 -1.74
C ASP A 86 19.94 -1.16 -3.18
N VAL A 87 19.11 -1.82 -3.99
CA VAL A 87 18.80 -1.36 -5.34
C VAL A 87 17.52 -0.53 -5.33
N PRO A 88 17.42 0.51 -6.18
CA PRO A 88 16.15 1.19 -6.44
C PRO A 88 15.07 0.20 -6.89
N LEU A 89 13.80 0.54 -6.63
CA LEU A 89 12.68 -0.24 -7.15
C LEU A 89 12.83 -0.34 -8.69
N PRO A 90 12.81 -1.54 -9.27
CA PRO A 90 13.13 -1.74 -10.69
C PRO A 90 12.01 -1.29 -11.65
N PHE A 91 10.94 -0.71 -11.12
CA PHE A 91 9.79 -0.27 -11.90
C PHE A 91 9.22 1.03 -11.35
N ASP A 92 8.86 1.93 -12.27
CA ASP A 92 8.02 3.07 -12.02
C ASP A 92 6.60 2.75 -12.51
N CYS A 93 5.63 2.78 -11.60
CA CYS A 93 4.23 2.56 -11.93
C CYS A 93 3.52 3.90 -12.11
N VAL A 94 3.14 4.23 -13.34
CA VAL A 94 2.29 5.39 -13.64
C VAL A 94 0.85 4.89 -13.85
N CYS A 95 -0.02 5.17 -12.89
CA CYS A 95 -1.45 4.89 -13.00
C CYS A 95 -2.18 6.12 -13.53
N LEU A 96 -2.61 6.10 -14.79
CA LEU A 96 -3.56 7.08 -15.33
C LEU A 96 -4.98 6.58 -15.08
N VAL A 97 -5.79 7.35 -14.36
CA VAL A 97 -7.20 7.04 -14.12
C VAL A 97 -8.07 8.05 -14.86
N GLY A 98 -8.95 7.57 -15.74
CA GLY A 98 -10.01 8.36 -16.36
C GLY A 98 -11.35 8.03 -15.71
N GLN A 99 -12.03 9.04 -15.18
CA GLN A 99 -13.43 8.92 -14.78
C GLN A 99 -14.32 9.53 -15.86
N THR A 100 -15.36 8.81 -16.24
CA THR A 100 -16.40 9.33 -17.12
C THR A 100 -17.52 9.92 -16.28
N VAL A 101 -18.23 10.90 -16.82
CA VAL A 101 -19.58 11.24 -16.33
C VAL A 101 -20.53 10.07 -16.64
N PRO A 102 -21.69 9.94 -15.96
CA PRO A 102 -22.66 8.90 -16.28
C PRO A 102 -22.92 8.81 -17.79
N MET A 103 -22.61 7.65 -18.36
CA MET A 103 -22.68 7.41 -19.80
C MET A 103 -24.04 6.87 -20.21
N ASP A 104 -24.53 7.26 -21.37
CA ASP A 104 -25.81 6.82 -21.93
C ASP A 104 -25.78 5.30 -22.25
N PRO A 105 -26.61 4.48 -21.58
CA PRO A 105 -26.62 3.03 -21.80
C PRO A 105 -27.03 2.61 -23.22
N GLU A 106 -27.74 3.45 -23.98
CA GLU A 106 -28.06 3.16 -25.39
C GLU A 106 -26.82 3.29 -26.29
N LYS A 107 -25.92 4.22 -25.96
CA LYS A 107 -24.64 4.41 -26.69
C LYS A 107 -23.57 3.42 -26.24
N PHE A 108 -23.65 2.95 -25.01
CA PHE A 108 -22.71 1.98 -24.42
C PHE A 108 -23.48 0.76 -23.88
N PRO A 109 -23.87 -0.20 -24.75
CA PRO A 109 -24.72 -1.32 -24.36
C PRO A 109 -24.13 -2.19 -23.24
N GLY A 110 -22.81 -2.19 -23.08
CA GLY A 110 -22.11 -2.89 -22.00
C GLY A 110 -22.54 -2.45 -20.60
N LEU A 111 -23.08 -1.23 -20.44
CA LEU A 111 -23.61 -0.72 -19.17
C LEU A 111 -24.94 -1.37 -18.75
N LYS A 112 -25.64 -2.03 -19.70
CA LYS A 112 -26.89 -2.75 -19.41
C LYS A 112 -26.65 -4.15 -18.82
N LEU A 113 -25.39 -4.63 -18.87
CA LEU A 113 -25.05 -5.93 -18.34
C LEU A 113 -24.98 -5.87 -16.81
N PRO A 114 -25.43 -6.93 -16.11
CA PRO A 114 -25.47 -6.96 -14.65
C PRO A 114 -24.08 -6.99 -14.01
N ASN A 115 -23.03 -7.21 -14.81
CA ASN A 115 -21.66 -7.43 -14.35
C ASN A 115 -20.75 -6.28 -14.82
N THR A 116 -19.82 -5.88 -13.96
CA THR A 116 -18.72 -4.99 -14.32
C THR A 116 -17.82 -5.66 -15.36
N GLN A 117 -17.49 -4.94 -16.43
CA GLN A 117 -16.50 -5.40 -17.41
C GLN A 117 -15.16 -4.72 -17.16
N CYS A 118 -14.12 -5.52 -17.02
CA CYS A 118 -12.74 -5.07 -16.95
C CYS A 118 -11.98 -5.64 -18.16
N SER A 119 -11.35 -4.76 -18.94
CA SER A 119 -10.48 -5.14 -20.05
C SER A 119 -9.04 -4.75 -19.72
N TYR A 120 -8.13 -5.70 -19.84
CA TYR A 120 -6.70 -5.47 -19.62
C TYR A 120 -5.96 -5.60 -20.94
N VAL A 121 -5.10 -4.63 -21.25
CA VAL A 121 -4.21 -4.67 -22.40
C VAL A 121 -2.78 -4.67 -21.88
N VAL A 122 -2.03 -5.73 -22.19
CA VAL A 122 -0.61 -5.85 -21.84
C VAL A 122 0.20 -5.48 -23.07
N GLY A 123 0.94 -4.37 -23.00
CA GLY A 123 1.92 -4.02 -24.02
C GLY A 123 3.15 -4.91 -23.89
N VAL A 124 3.58 -5.53 -25.00
CA VAL A 124 4.90 -6.16 -25.10
C VAL A 124 5.92 -5.10 -25.48
N GLN A 125 6.97 -4.98 -24.68
CA GLN A 125 8.08 -4.07 -24.94
C GLN A 125 9.10 -4.80 -25.82
N GLU A 126 9.10 -4.53 -27.13
CA GLU A 126 10.20 -4.98 -28.01
C GLU A 126 11.39 -4.04 -27.81
N TYR A 127 12.48 -4.58 -27.25
CA TYR A 127 13.76 -3.89 -27.23
C TYR A 127 14.38 -3.96 -28.64
N SER A 128 14.51 -2.81 -29.30
CA SER A 128 15.38 -2.61 -30.48
C SER A 128 16.69 -1.94 -30.05
#